data_AF-A0A5R9A0Y0-F1
#
_entry.id   AF-A0A5R9A0Y0-F1
#
_cell.length_a   1.000
_cell.length_b   1.000
_cell.length_c   1.000
_cell.angle_alpha   90.00
_cell.angle_beta   90.00
_cell.angle_gamma   90.00
#
_symmetry.space_group_name_H-M   'P 1'
#
loop_
_entity.id
_entity.type
_entity.pdbx_description
1 polymer ?
#
loop_
_entity_poly.entity_id
_entity_poly.type
_entity_poly.pdbx_seq_one_letter_code
_entity_poly.pdbx_strand_id
1 'polypeptide(L)'
;MSTSYEQRFAHAQQLQSSGQAAASIDAYRDLLQEYPDELPLRLTLAVALTEQRGSGDEAAEHLRLVLQAVPDNAAVNSLLGRLLVRDGKHDEAHEFLLQAIQLQPEDHDVRNTLATLALYQGHLEEAYHWLASLSTYQANADTADLLTQLELLQGKRAPQSTSLFGRARVFARSSRSADGPPGAKAIMEQNPSQRESLLNVTGWQTIEAGTLNLQALFNPLEMVRKIAPLFFESGSGIVYAPPYQQVPYIRMGYWYYQGYLQYQGRHAPVLIRRAAVPSQADVLEVFAEQNLRQQLQLEDGAEVLCYLRSPGSEAEDDTWRDCKLGVYEDFFSQSQVFGANKELYQGHEGWDLPGVRPTLLRMERYALEKWLSPTDRVLDIGCNIGCFGIEVAQQVDSYLGFDNNDSLIRIADRLAQHHKVENCEFRTCTYEDLRASEPGLFDVIFSFAVHVWIGKPMPDYVADLKNLLTPGGIVVIESNDMRMNDTRFFANMRHFYEQGFFLLYQGQLIDDGIHQRGFCVFKRLD
;
A
#
# COMPACT_ATOMS: atom_id res chain seq x y z
N MET A 1 -57.90 23.34 23.44
CA MET A 1 -57.56 24.03 22.18
C MET A 1 -56.71 23.05 21.39
N SER A 2 -57.16 22.64 20.20
CA SER A 2 -56.34 21.82 19.30
C SER A 2 -55.09 22.63 18.95
N THR A 3 -53.91 22.14 19.33
CA THR A 3 -52.62 22.68 18.90
C THR A 3 -52.55 22.58 17.38
N SER A 4 -52.13 23.66 16.70
CA SER A 4 -52.11 23.67 15.23
C SER A 4 -51.15 22.61 14.68
N TYR A 5 -51.40 22.14 13.45
CA TYR A 5 -50.52 21.21 12.73
C TYR A 5 -49.04 21.61 12.86
N GLU A 6 -48.74 22.89 12.62
CA GLU A 6 -47.39 23.46 12.67
C GLU A 6 -46.75 23.33 14.06
N GLN A 7 -47.52 23.54 15.13
CA GLN A 7 -47.03 23.42 16.51
C GLN A 7 -46.70 21.97 16.86
N ARG A 8 -47.54 21.03 16.44
CA ARG A 8 -47.32 19.59 16.66
C ARG A 8 -46.17 19.07 15.80
N PHE A 9 -46.06 19.52 14.56
CA PHE A 9 -44.95 19.16 13.67
C PHE A 9 -43.61 19.68 14.20
N ALA A 10 -43.55 20.94 14.62
CA ALA A 10 -42.35 21.52 15.24
C ALA A 10 -41.98 20.81 16.55
N HIS A 11 -42.97 20.40 17.35
CA HIS A 11 -42.73 19.61 18.55
C HIS A 11 -42.11 18.24 18.23
N ALA A 12 -42.62 17.53 17.22
CA ALA A 12 -42.05 16.27 16.75
C ALA A 12 -40.59 16.43 16.27
N GLN A 13 -40.30 17.50 15.51
CA GLN A 13 -38.93 17.85 15.11
C GLN A 13 -38.01 18.12 16.33
N GLN A 14 -38.54 18.80 17.35
CA GLN A 14 -37.80 19.04 18.58
C GLN A 14 -37.49 17.73 19.32
N LEU A 15 -38.44 16.80 19.41
CA LEU A 15 -38.22 15.47 19.98
C LEU A 15 -37.10 14.72 19.24
N GLN A 16 -37.08 14.77 17.90
CA GLN A 16 -36.02 14.17 17.09
C GLN A 16 -34.65 14.75 17.43
N SER A 17 -34.53 16.09 17.42
CA SER A 17 -33.26 16.78 17.71
C SER A 17 -32.77 16.58 19.15
N SER A 18 -33.68 16.24 20.07
CA SER A 18 -33.38 15.96 21.48
C SER A 18 -33.02 14.49 21.76
N GLY A 19 -32.84 13.68 20.71
CA GLY A 19 -32.52 12.25 20.83
C GLY A 19 -33.71 11.35 21.19
N GLN A 20 -34.93 11.89 21.25
CA GLN A 20 -36.16 11.15 21.56
C GLN A 20 -36.81 10.59 20.28
N ALA A 21 -36.04 9.80 19.52
CA ALA A 21 -36.42 9.34 18.18
C ALA A 21 -37.75 8.55 18.16
N ALA A 22 -37.98 7.66 19.12
CA ALA A 22 -39.23 6.89 19.17
C ALA A 22 -40.46 7.78 19.37
N ALA A 23 -40.40 8.73 20.31
CA ALA A 23 -41.50 9.65 20.58
C ALA A 23 -41.77 10.62 19.42
N SER A 24 -40.72 11.02 18.71
CA SER A 24 -40.81 11.79 17.47
C SER A 24 -41.55 11.03 16.37
N ILE A 25 -41.20 9.76 16.15
CA ILE A 25 -41.84 8.89 15.16
C ILE A 25 -43.33 8.68 15.46
N ASP A 26 -43.68 8.44 16.73
CA ASP A 26 -45.08 8.30 17.14
C ASP A 26 -45.86 9.62 16.91
N ALA A 27 -45.27 10.77 17.25
CA ALA A 27 -45.88 12.08 16.99
C ALA A 27 -46.09 12.35 15.48
N TYR A 28 -45.16 11.92 14.62
CA TYR A 28 -45.33 12.01 13.17
C TYR A 28 -46.41 11.06 12.64
N ARG A 29 -46.51 9.83 13.17
CA ARG A 29 -47.57 8.88 12.80
C ARG A 29 -48.95 9.43 13.14
N ASP A 30 -49.10 9.99 14.35
CA ASP A 30 -50.36 10.62 14.78
C ASP A 30 -50.74 11.79 13.86
N LEU A 31 -49.78 12.63 13.49
CA LEU A 31 -50.03 13.70 12.53
C LEU A 31 -50.41 13.16 11.15
N LEU A 32 -49.80 12.07 10.70
CA LEU A 32 -50.07 11.52 9.37
C LEU A 32 -51.46 10.86 9.28
N GLN A 33 -52.02 10.40 10.40
CA GLN A 33 -53.42 9.94 10.47
C GLN A 33 -54.41 11.07 10.22
N GLU A 34 -54.13 12.27 10.74
CA GLU A 34 -54.98 13.46 10.57
C GLU A 34 -54.76 14.15 9.21
N TYR A 35 -53.54 14.06 8.67
CA TYR A 35 -53.13 14.72 7.44
C TYR A 35 -52.45 13.74 6.48
N PRO A 36 -53.18 12.76 5.90
CA PRO A 36 -52.60 11.66 5.14
C PRO A 36 -51.94 12.08 3.82
N ASP A 37 -52.36 13.19 3.22
CA ASP A 37 -51.87 13.65 1.92
C ASP A 37 -50.66 14.59 2.03
N GLU A 38 -50.21 14.92 3.24
CA GLU A 38 -49.07 15.81 3.48
C GLU A 38 -47.73 15.12 3.17
N LEU A 39 -47.27 15.25 1.92
CA LEU A 39 -46.00 14.67 1.46
C LEU A 39 -44.77 15.10 2.29
N PRO A 40 -44.61 16.37 2.72
CA PRO A 40 -43.47 16.76 3.56
C PRO A 40 -43.45 16.04 4.92
N LEU A 41 -44.62 15.84 5.54
CA LEU A 41 -44.75 15.07 6.78
C LEU A 41 -44.39 13.60 6.53
N ARG A 42 -44.90 13.01 5.45
CA ARG A 42 -44.61 11.63 5.06
C ARG A 42 -43.11 11.39 4.82
N LEU A 43 -42.44 12.30 4.12
CA LEU A 43 -40.99 12.24 3.90
C LEU A 43 -40.21 12.38 5.22
N THR A 44 -40.63 13.31 6.09
CA THR A 44 -39.99 13.51 7.40
C THR A 44 -40.10 12.27 8.29
N LEU A 45 -41.28 11.65 8.33
CA LEU A 45 -41.50 10.37 9.03
C LEU A 45 -40.59 9.28 8.44
N ALA A 46 -40.55 9.15 7.12
CA ALA A 46 -39.72 8.15 6.46
C ALA A 46 -38.23 8.29 6.80
N VAL A 47 -37.69 9.52 6.77
CA VAL A 47 -36.30 9.82 7.19
C VAL A 47 -36.08 9.47 8.67
N ALA A 48 -37.03 9.76 9.55
CA ALA A 48 -36.89 9.37 10.97
C ALA A 48 -36.88 7.84 11.14
N LEU A 49 -37.71 7.13 10.38
CA LEU A 49 -37.76 5.66 10.36
C LEU A 49 -36.49 5.04 9.76
N THR A 50 -35.82 5.69 8.81
CA THR A 50 -34.53 5.18 8.29
C THR A 50 -33.45 5.14 9.36
N GLU A 51 -33.54 5.91 10.44
CA GLU A 51 -32.56 5.84 11.53
C GLU A 51 -32.94 4.77 12.59
N GLN A 52 -34.15 4.23 12.54
CA GLN A 52 -34.66 3.25 13.51
C GLN A 52 -34.41 1.81 13.05
N ARG A 53 -33.77 1.00 13.91
CA ARG A 53 -33.60 -0.44 13.64
C ARG A 53 -34.96 -1.14 13.56
N GLY A 54 -35.14 -1.95 12.51
CA GLY A 54 -36.34 -2.76 12.30
C GLY A 54 -37.50 -2.03 11.61
N SER A 55 -37.36 -0.73 11.31
CA SER A 55 -38.40 0.09 10.67
C SER A 55 -38.21 0.31 9.17
N GLY A 56 -37.32 -0.47 8.54
CA GLY A 56 -36.93 -0.27 7.14
C GLY A 56 -38.06 -0.48 6.14
N ASP A 57 -38.91 -1.49 6.36
CA ASP A 57 -40.05 -1.75 5.47
C ASP A 57 -41.08 -0.60 5.48
N GLU A 58 -41.39 -0.05 6.66
CA GLU A 58 -42.30 1.08 6.82
C GLU A 58 -41.72 2.35 6.19
N ALA A 59 -40.42 2.62 6.42
CA ALA A 59 -39.72 3.73 5.78
C ALA A 59 -39.80 3.62 4.26
N ALA A 60 -39.53 2.43 3.70
CA ALA A 60 -39.57 2.19 2.26
C ALA A 60 -40.97 2.40 1.67
N GLU A 61 -42.04 1.98 2.38
CA GLU A 61 -43.42 2.24 1.97
C GLU A 61 -43.72 3.74 1.88
N HIS A 62 -43.38 4.52 2.91
CA HIS A 62 -43.57 5.96 2.89
C HIS A 62 -42.78 6.66 1.76
N LEU A 63 -41.54 6.24 1.50
CA LEU A 63 -40.74 6.79 0.40
C LEU A 63 -41.34 6.46 -0.98
N ARG A 64 -41.81 5.23 -1.20
CA ARG A 64 -42.49 4.85 -2.46
C ARG A 64 -43.77 5.67 -2.69
N LEU A 65 -44.55 5.95 -1.64
CA LEU A 65 -45.72 6.81 -1.73
C LEU A 65 -45.37 8.27 -2.09
N VAL A 66 -44.25 8.79 -1.56
CA VAL A 66 -43.74 10.10 -1.98
C VAL A 66 -43.34 10.08 -3.46
N LEU A 67 -42.68 9.02 -3.94
CA LEU A 67 -42.32 8.87 -5.36
C LEU A 67 -43.54 8.70 -6.29
N GLN A 68 -44.63 8.09 -5.82
CA GLN A 68 -45.87 8.04 -6.61
C GLN A 68 -46.44 9.44 -6.89
N ALA A 69 -46.33 10.35 -5.92
CA ALA A 69 -46.76 11.73 -6.08
C ALA A 69 -45.73 12.61 -6.79
N VAL A 70 -44.44 12.34 -6.59
CA VAL A 70 -43.31 13.07 -7.18
C VAL A 70 -42.27 12.08 -7.75
N PRO A 71 -42.48 11.55 -8.98
CA PRO A 71 -41.65 10.48 -9.54
C PRO A 71 -40.19 10.89 -9.76
N ASP A 72 -39.95 12.14 -10.16
CA ASP A 72 -38.62 12.65 -10.51
C ASP A 72 -37.91 13.30 -9.31
N ASN A 73 -37.93 12.65 -8.16
CA ASN A 73 -37.28 13.15 -6.94
C ASN A 73 -35.96 12.40 -6.66
N ALA A 74 -34.85 12.99 -7.09
CA ALA A 74 -33.50 12.41 -6.91
C ALA A 74 -33.18 12.09 -5.44
N ALA A 75 -33.53 12.97 -4.51
CA ALA A 75 -33.23 12.80 -3.09
C ALA A 75 -33.99 11.62 -2.47
N VAL A 76 -35.26 11.43 -2.85
CA VAL A 76 -36.08 10.32 -2.36
C VAL A 76 -35.64 8.99 -2.97
N ASN A 77 -35.33 8.96 -4.28
CA ASN A 77 -34.73 7.80 -4.94
C ASN A 77 -33.40 7.40 -4.28
N SER A 78 -32.54 8.38 -4.00
CA SER A 78 -31.25 8.20 -3.31
C SER A 78 -31.42 7.64 -1.89
N LEU A 79 -32.36 8.19 -1.12
CA LEU A 79 -32.67 7.73 0.24
C LEU A 79 -33.23 6.30 0.26
N LEU A 80 -34.18 5.99 -0.63
CA LEU A 80 -34.76 4.66 -0.76
C LEU A 80 -33.72 3.64 -1.19
N GLY A 81 -32.88 3.98 -2.17
CA GLY A 81 -31.76 3.15 -2.59
C GLY A 81 -30.82 2.78 -1.43
N ARG A 82 -30.34 3.76 -0.66
CA ARG A 82 -29.46 3.50 0.50
C ARG A 82 -30.13 2.67 1.59
N LEU A 83 -31.41 2.94 1.86
CA LEU A 83 -32.20 2.17 2.81
C LEU A 83 -32.27 0.68 2.40
N LEU A 84 -32.55 0.43 1.13
CA LEU A 84 -32.65 -0.92 0.57
C LEU A 84 -31.29 -1.63 0.57
N VAL A 85 -30.17 -0.93 0.31
CA VAL A 85 -28.82 -1.49 0.48
C VAL A 85 -28.61 -1.98 1.91
N ARG A 86 -28.94 -1.15 2.91
CA ARG A 86 -28.79 -1.50 4.32
C ARG A 86 -29.64 -2.70 4.72
N ASP A 87 -30.84 -2.81 4.15
CA ASP A 87 -31.80 -3.89 4.43
C ASP A 87 -31.53 -5.15 3.57
N GLY A 88 -30.47 -5.15 2.75
CA GLY A 88 -30.04 -6.30 1.93
C GLY A 88 -30.84 -6.51 0.66
N LYS A 89 -31.71 -5.58 0.28
CA LYS A 89 -32.55 -5.60 -0.92
C LYS A 89 -31.80 -4.99 -2.11
N HIS A 90 -30.67 -5.60 -2.46
CA HIS A 90 -29.68 -5.03 -3.37
C HIS A 90 -30.17 -4.76 -4.79
N ASP A 91 -30.94 -5.69 -5.37
CA ASP A 91 -31.43 -5.53 -6.75
C ASP A 91 -32.41 -4.35 -6.86
N GLU A 92 -33.32 -4.22 -5.90
CA GLU A 92 -34.25 -3.09 -5.83
C GLU A 92 -33.51 -1.78 -5.53
N ALA A 93 -32.51 -1.82 -4.66
CA ALA A 93 -31.68 -0.65 -4.35
C ALA A 93 -30.99 -0.08 -5.59
N HIS A 94 -30.47 -0.96 -6.44
CA HIS A 94 -29.75 -0.59 -7.65
C HIS A 94 -30.62 0.23 -8.61
N GLU A 95 -31.86 -0.19 -8.84
CA GLU A 95 -32.80 0.53 -9.71
C GLU A 95 -33.07 1.97 -9.24
N PHE A 96 -33.35 2.15 -7.95
CA PHE A 96 -33.61 3.48 -7.38
C PHE A 96 -32.36 4.37 -7.37
N LEU A 97 -31.17 3.79 -7.12
CA LEU A 97 -29.90 4.54 -7.20
C LEU A 97 -29.59 4.98 -8.64
N LEU A 98 -29.88 4.15 -9.65
CA LEU A 98 -29.74 4.52 -11.06
C LEU A 98 -30.69 5.67 -11.45
N GLN A 99 -31.93 5.67 -10.96
CA GLN A 99 -32.86 6.78 -11.16
C GLN A 99 -32.35 8.07 -10.50
N ALA A 100 -31.83 7.97 -9.26
CA ALA A 100 -31.27 9.12 -8.55
C ALA A 100 -30.11 9.77 -9.31
N ILE A 101 -29.14 8.97 -9.81
CA ILE A 101 -27.98 9.51 -10.53
C ILE A 101 -28.35 10.05 -11.93
N GLN A 102 -29.40 9.51 -12.58
CA GLN A 102 -29.92 10.08 -13.82
C GLN A 102 -30.50 11.49 -13.62
N LEU A 103 -31.24 11.69 -12.52
CA LEU A 103 -31.86 12.96 -12.18
C LEU A 103 -30.84 13.98 -11.64
N GLN A 104 -29.85 13.52 -10.88
CA GLN A 104 -28.78 14.35 -10.35
C GLN A 104 -27.41 13.72 -10.65
N PRO A 105 -26.87 13.96 -11.85
CA PRO A 105 -25.59 13.38 -12.26
C PRO A 105 -24.41 13.78 -11.41
N GLU A 106 -24.46 14.79 -10.55
CA GLU A 106 -23.32 15.20 -9.71
C GLU A 106 -23.37 14.63 -8.29
N ASP A 107 -24.34 13.75 -7.97
CA ASP A 107 -24.46 13.16 -6.65
C ASP A 107 -23.32 12.15 -6.39
N HIS A 108 -22.37 12.51 -5.52
CA HIS A 108 -21.24 11.65 -5.15
C HIS A 108 -21.65 10.53 -4.20
N ASP A 109 -22.62 10.76 -3.31
CA ASP A 109 -23.07 9.76 -2.35
C ASP A 109 -23.77 8.58 -3.07
N VAL A 110 -24.57 8.88 -4.09
CA VAL A 110 -25.22 7.87 -4.93
C VAL A 110 -24.19 7.05 -5.69
N ARG A 111 -23.19 7.69 -6.32
CA ARG A 111 -22.10 6.96 -6.99
C ARG A 111 -21.30 6.08 -6.05
N ASN A 112 -20.97 6.58 -4.86
CA ASN A 112 -20.25 5.79 -3.86
C ASN A 112 -21.07 4.59 -3.40
N THR A 113 -22.38 4.77 -3.25
CA THR A 113 -23.30 3.68 -2.91
C THR A 113 -23.37 2.65 -4.06
N LEU A 114 -23.49 3.08 -5.32
CA LEU A 114 -23.49 2.21 -6.49
C LEU A 114 -22.17 1.43 -6.64
N ALA A 115 -21.02 2.10 -6.48
CA ALA A 115 -19.71 1.46 -6.48
C ALA A 115 -19.58 0.40 -5.36
N THR A 116 -20.04 0.73 -4.16
CA THR A 116 -20.02 -0.17 -3.00
C THR A 116 -20.90 -1.40 -3.23
N LEU A 117 -22.11 -1.19 -3.76
CA LEU A 117 -23.05 -2.25 -4.10
C LEU A 117 -22.50 -3.16 -5.19
N ALA A 118 -21.91 -2.59 -6.24
CA ALA A 118 -21.29 -3.34 -7.32
C ALA A 118 -20.11 -4.19 -6.84
N LEU A 119 -19.24 -3.66 -5.96
CA LEU A 119 -18.17 -4.44 -5.34
C LEU A 119 -18.74 -5.56 -4.45
N TYR A 120 -19.75 -5.25 -3.64
CA TYR A 120 -20.43 -6.24 -2.81
C TYR A 120 -20.98 -7.41 -3.63
N GLN A 121 -21.57 -7.13 -4.80
CA GLN A 121 -22.12 -8.14 -5.72
C GLN A 121 -21.06 -8.81 -6.61
N GLY A 122 -19.83 -8.28 -6.65
CA GLY A 122 -18.77 -8.77 -7.54
C GLY A 122 -18.86 -8.27 -8.98
N HIS A 123 -19.67 -7.25 -9.26
CA HIS A 123 -19.77 -6.58 -10.57
C HIS A 123 -18.60 -5.61 -10.78
N LEU A 124 -17.41 -6.15 -11.03
CA LEU A 124 -16.14 -5.39 -11.04
C LEU A 124 -16.05 -4.29 -12.11
N GLU A 125 -16.64 -4.50 -13.30
CA GLU A 125 -16.65 -3.48 -14.36
C GLU A 125 -17.56 -2.29 -14.00
N GLU A 126 -18.71 -2.58 -13.39
CA GLU A 126 -19.61 -1.53 -12.91
C GLU A 126 -18.99 -0.76 -11.73
N ALA A 127 -18.36 -1.48 -10.79
CA ALA A 127 -17.60 -0.86 -9.71
C ALA A 127 -16.52 0.08 -10.24
N TYR A 128 -15.75 -0.38 -11.24
CA TYR A 128 -14.73 0.44 -11.90
C TYR A 128 -15.35 1.70 -12.53
N HIS A 129 -16.47 1.58 -13.24
CA HIS A 129 -17.17 2.71 -13.85
C HIS A 129 -17.54 3.78 -12.82
N TRP A 130 -18.21 3.38 -11.73
CA TRP A 130 -18.65 4.32 -10.71
C TRP A 130 -17.48 4.96 -9.94
N LEU A 131 -16.46 4.18 -9.56
CA LEU A 131 -15.25 4.68 -8.89
C LEU A 131 -14.45 5.64 -9.77
N ALA A 132 -14.28 5.32 -11.07
CA ALA A 132 -13.61 6.19 -12.03
C ALA A 132 -14.40 7.49 -12.23
N SER A 133 -15.73 7.45 -12.20
CA SER A 133 -16.54 8.66 -12.26
C SER A 133 -16.41 9.52 -10.99
N LEU A 134 -16.25 8.91 -9.80
CA LEU A 134 -16.03 9.64 -8.55
C LEU A 134 -14.70 10.39 -8.54
N SER A 135 -13.61 9.75 -9.00
CA SER A 135 -12.28 10.37 -8.99
C SER A 135 -12.19 11.63 -9.85
N THR A 136 -13.08 11.80 -10.83
CA THR A 136 -13.18 13.03 -11.64
C THR A 136 -13.76 14.23 -10.88
N TYR A 137 -14.52 14.02 -9.81
CA TYR A 137 -15.19 15.09 -9.04
C TYR A 137 -14.72 15.20 -7.58
N GLN A 138 -14.37 14.08 -6.94
CA GLN A 138 -13.80 14.02 -5.59
C GLN A 138 -12.74 12.92 -5.51
N ALA A 139 -11.47 13.30 -5.61
CA ALA A 139 -10.37 12.39 -5.34
C ALA A 139 -10.21 12.19 -3.83
N ASN A 140 -10.55 11.00 -3.33
CA ASN A 140 -10.13 10.54 -2.00
C ASN A 140 -9.21 9.31 -2.14
N ALA A 141 -8.35 9.08 -1.13
CA ALA A 141 -7.32 8.05 -1.19
C ALA A 141 -7.89 6.63 -1.30
N ASP A 142 -8.97 6.34 -0.57
CA ASP A 142 -9.60 5.01 -0.54
C ASP A 142 -10.18 4.62 -1.91
N THR A 143 -10.83 5.56 -2.61
CA THR A 143 -11.37 5.33 -3.97
C THR A 143 -10.23 5.08 -4.96
N ALA A 144 -9.13 5.85 -4.87
CA ALA A 144 -7.98 5.68 -5.74
C ALA A 144 -7.29 4.32 -5.56
N ASP A 145 -7.22 3.83 -4.32
CA ASP A 145 -6.63 2.53 -3.99
C ASP A 145 -7.48 1.37 -4.50
N LEU A 146 -8.82 1.42 -4.32
CA LEU A 146 -9.75 0.44 -4.89
C LEU A 146 -9.71 0.44 -6.43
N LEU A 147 -9.68 1.62 -7.05
CA LEU A 147 -9.58 1.75 -8.50
C LEU A 147 -8.30 1.10 -9.01
N THR A 148 -7.16 1.35 -8.36
CA THR A 148 -5.87 0.75 -8.73
C THR A 148 -5.93 -0.79 -8.68
N GLN A 149 -6.59 -1.36 -7.67
CA GLN A 149 -6.73 -2.83 -7.58
C GLN A 149 -7.58 -3.43 -8.69
N LEU A 150 -8.69 -2.76 -9.03
CA LEU A 150 -9.53 -3.18 -10.15
C LEU A 150 -8.76 -3.11 -11.47
N GLU A 151 -7.98 -2.05 -11.68
CA GLU A 151 -7.15 -1.90 -12.88
C GLU A 151 -6.08 -3.00 -12.98
N LEU A 152 -5.41 -3.31 -11.87
CA LEU A 152 -4.42 -4.39 -11.80
C LEU A 152 -5.07 -5.75 -12.06
N LEU A 153 -6.21 -6.04 -11.42
CA LEU A 153 -6.93 -7.31 -11.58
C LEU A 153 -7.44 -7.51 -13.01
N GLN A 154 -7.91 -6.45 -13.66
CA GLN A 154 -8.43 -6.46 -15.03
C GLN A 154 -7.31 -6.34 -16.08
N GLY A 155 -6.04 -6.21 -15.68
CA GLY A 155 -4.91 -5.99 -16.59
C GLY A 155 -4.93 -4.64 -17.31
N LYS A 156 -5.76 -3.69 -16.86
CA LYS A 156 -5.81 -2.30 -17.37
C LYS A 156 -4.59 -1.49 -16.91
N ARG A 157 -3.90 -1.95 -15.86
CA ARG A 157 -2.68 -1.36 -15.32
C ARG A 157 -1.65 -2.45 -15.04
N ALA A 158 -0.38 -2.17 -15.36
CA ALA A 158 0.72 -3.04 -14.99
C ALA A 158 1.06 -2.86 -13.49
N PRO A 159 1.35 -3.95 -12.76
CA PRO A 159 1.87 -3.82 -11.41
C PRO A 159 3.24 -3.13 -11.43
N GLN A 160 3.54 -2.35 -10.40
CA GLN A 160 4.86 -1.71 -10.29
C GLN A 160 5.96 -2.71 -9.91
N SER A 161 5.57 -3.85 -9.32
CA SER A 161 6.49 -4.95 -9.04
C SER A 161 5.80 -6.30 -9.23
N THR A 162 6.59 -7.29 -9.65
CA THR A 162 6.13 -8.68 -9.69
C THR A 162 6.15 -9.33 -8.31
N SER A 163 6.86 -8.75 -7.34
CA SER A 163 6.98 -9.30 -6.00
C SER A 163 7.09 -8.26 -4.88
N LEU A 164 6.49 -8.56 -3.72
CA LEU A 164 6.57 -7.68 -2.55
C LEU A 164 6.92 -8.45 -1.31
N PHE A 165 7.76 -7.85 -0.47
CA PHE A 165 8.15 -8.41 0.81
C PHE A 165 7.66 -7.52 1.93
N GLY A 166 7.24 -8.13 3.03
CA GLY A 166 6.77 -7.41 4.19
C GLY A 166 6.88 -8.24 5.46
N ARG A 167 7.09 -7.58 6.59
CA ARG A 167 7.03 -8.24 7.90
C ARG A 167 5.63 -8.26 8.46
N ALA A 168 5.29 -9.37 9.08
CA ALA A 168 4.06 -9.46 9.84
C ALA A 168 4.30 -10.22 11.14
N ARG A 169 3.48 -9.93 12.14
CA ARG A 169 3.52 -10.66 13.41
C ARG A 169 2.38 -11.66 13.45
N VAL A 170 2.68 -12.89 13.86
CA VAL A 170 1.73 -13.98 14.01
C VAL A 170 0.91 -13.79 15.28
N PHE A 171 -0.41 -13.98 15.16
CA PHE A 171 -1.33 -13.97 16.30
C PHE A 171 -2.07 -15.31 16.43
N ALA A 172 -2.29 -15.71 17.68
CA ALA A 172 -2.89 -16.98 18.15
C ALA A 172 -4.29 -17.34 17.62
N ARG A 173 -4.89 -16.52 16.76
CA ARG A 173 -6.31 -16.44 16.38
C ARG A 173 -7.24 -15.74 17.37
N SER A 174 -8.12 -14.98 16.72
CA SER A 174 -9.26 -14.18 17.15
C SER A 174 -9.05 -13.29 18.36
N SER A 175 -8.67 -12.03 18.11
CA SER A 175 -8.93 -10.89 19.00
C SER A 175 -10.42 -10.65 19.30
N ARG A 176 -11.30 -11.59 18.95
CA ARG A 176 -12.71 -11.52 19.28
C ARG A 176 -12.87 -12.22 20.61
N SER A 177 -13.54 -11.55 21.55
CA SER A 177 -14.14 -12.20 22.71
C SER A 177 -14.96 -13.41 22.23
N ALA A 178 -15.31 -14.31 23.14
CA ALA A 178 -16.28 -15.37 22.85
C ALA A 178 -17.58 -14.84 22.18
N ASP A 179 -17.83 -13.52 22.29
CA ASP A 179 -18.97 -12.77 21.77
C ASP A 179 -18.70 -11.98 20.46
N GLY A 180 -17.58 -12.22 19.76
CA GLY A 180 -17.31 -11.59 18.45
C GLY A 180 -17.66 -12.48 17.24
N PRO A 181 -17.75 -11.91 16.02
CA PRO A 181 -18.22 -12.66 14.85
C PRO A 181 -17.35 -13.89 14.54
N PRO A 182 -17.88 -14.90 13.82
CA PRO A 182 -17.16 -16.13 13.53
C PRO A 182 -15.80 -15.86 12.88
N GLY A 183 -14.78 -16.64 13.28
CA GLY A 183 -13.47 -16.61 12.64
C GLY A 183 -13.48 -17.30 11.27
N ALA A 184 -12.41 -17.12 10.49
CA ALA A 184 -12.34 -17.62 9.11
C ALA A 184 -12.62 -19.13 8.96
N LYS A 185 -12.35 -19.94 9.98
CA LYS A 185 -12.69 -21.38 9.96
C LYS A 185 -14.20 -21.60 9.89
N ALA A 186 -14.93 -21.00 10.83
CA ALA A 186 -16.38 -21.11 10.91
C ALA A 186 -17.06 -20.46 9.69
N ILE A 187 -16.50 -19.38 9.15
CA ILE A 187 -16.97 -18.78 7.89
C ILE A 187 -16.80 -19.77 6.73
N MET A 188 -15.63 -20.38 6.55
CA MET A 188 -15.41 -21.34 5.46
C MET A 188 -16.30 -22.59 5.57
N GLU A 189 -16.55 -23.09 6.79
CA GLU A 189 -17.45 -24.23 7.01
C GLU A 189 -18.90 -23.89 6.62
N GLN A 190 -19.31 -22.63 6.82
CA GLN A 190 -20.65 -22.13 6.45
C GLN A 190 -20.77 -21.73 4.98
N ASN A 191 -19.66 -21.60 4.26
CA ASN A 191 -19.60 -21.09 2.88
C ASN A 191 -18.80 -22.05 1.96
N PRO A 192 -19.34 -23.24 1.63
CA PRO A 192 -18.61 -24.26 0.88
C PRO A 192 -18.20 -23.82 -0.54
N SER A 193 -19.00 -22.98 -1.20
CA SER A 193 -18.69 -22.41 -2.52
C SER A 193 -17.43 -21.52 -2.51
N GLN A 194 -17.18 -20.80 -1.42
CA GLN A 194 -15.95 -20.03 -1.24
C GLN A 194 -14.74 -20.97 -1.16
N ARG A 195 -14.86 -22.07 -0.40
CA ARG A 195 -13.79 -23.08 -0.33
C ARG A 195 -13.49 -23.66 -1.71
N GLU A 196 -14.50 -24.01 -2.49
CA GLU A 196 -14.33 -24.53 -3.85
C GLU A 196 -13.65 -23.51 -4.77
N SER A 197 -14.04 -22.23 -4.69
CA SER A 197 -13.42 -21.15 -5.46
C SER A 197 -11.94 -21.00 -5.14
N LEU A 198 -11.59 -21.05 -3.85
CA LEU A 198 -10.19 -21.00 -3.40
C LEU A 198 -9.38 -22.19 -3.93
N LEU A 199 -9.90 -23.42 -3.81
CA LEU A 199 -9.24 -24.62 -4.32
C LEU A 199 -9.04 -24.57 -5.83
N ASN A 200 -10.04 -24.07 -6.58
CA ASN A 200 -9.95 -23.93 -8.02
C ASN A 200 -8.89 -22.92 -8.45
N VAL A 201 -8.81 -21.78 -7.75
CA VAL A 201 -7.84 -20.72 -8.06
C VAL A 201 -6.42 -21.11 -7.66
N THR A 202 -6.24 -21.84 -6.56
CA THR A 202 -4.90 -22.25 -6.09
C THR A 202 -4.42 -23.58 -6.68
N GLY A 203 -5.33 -24.44 -7.14
CA GLY A 203 -5.04 -25.83 -7.52
C GLY A 203 -4.75 -26.77 -6.35
N TRP A 204 -4.94 -26.32 -5.10
CA TRP A 204 -4.73 -27.15 -3.92
C TRP A 204 -5.79 -28.25 -3.80
N GLN A 205 -5.44 -29.35 -3.15
CA GLN A 205 -6.38 -30.45 -2.86
C GLN A 205 -7.18 -30.18 -1.60
N THR A 206 -6.57 -29.51 -0.63
CA THR A 206 -7.18 -29.16 0.65
C THR A 206 -6.87 -27.71 1.03
N ILE A 207 -7.69 -27.13 1.91
CA ILE A 207 -7.38 -25.87 2.59
C ILE A 207 -7.61 -26.10 4.06
N GLU A 208 -6.59 -25.85 4.88
CA GLU A 208 -6.79 -25.78 6.32
C GLU A 208 -7.47 -24.46 6.65
N ALA A 209 -8.75 -24.56 7.06
CA ALA A 209 -9.61 -23.41 7.24
C ALA A 209 -9.07 -22.48 8.33
N GLY A 210 -8.49 -21.37 7.87
CA GLY A 210 -7.96 -20.33 8.71
C GLY A 210 -6.69 -20.73 9.46
N THR A 211 -5.55 -20.59 8.81
CA THR A 211 -4.33 -21.15 9.36
C THR A 211 -3.65 -20.13 10.29
N LEU A 212 -3.61 -18.85 9.90
CA LEU A 212 -3.03 -17.76 10.71
C LEU A 212 -3.75 -16.42 10.52
N ASN A 213 -3.68 -15.58 11.54
CA ASN A 213 -3.88 -14.14 11.39
C ASN A 213 -2.54 -13.46 11.58
N LEU A 214 -2.23 -12.51 10.71
CA LEU A 214 -1.04 -11.71 10.78
C LEU A 214 -1.41 -10.24 10.99
N GLN A 215 -0.74 -9.55 11.90
CA GLN A 215 -0.74 -8.09 11.90
C GLN A 215 0.37 -7.65 10.96
N ALA A 216 0.00 -6.92 9.91
CA ALA A 216 1.00 -6.32 9.03
C ALA A 216 1.86 -5.33 9.81
N LEU A 217 3.18 -5.43 9.68
CA LEU A 217 4.14 -4.44 10.20
C LEU A 217 4.61 -3.48 9.10
N PHE A 218 3.97 -3.54 7.93
CA PHE A 218 4.07 -2.66 6.76
C PHE A 218 2.68 -2.07 6.47
N ASN A 219 2.60 -1.09 5.56
CA ASN A 219 1.33 -0.50 5.14
C ASN A 219 0.63 -1.35 4.05
N PRO A 220 -0.51 -2.02 4.33
CA PRO A 220 -1.18 -2.84 3.33
C PRO A 220 -1.77 -2.04 2.17
N LEU A 221 -2.07 -0.74 2.39
CA LEU A 221 -2.54 0.16 1.32
C LEU A 221 -1.42 0.44 0.32
N GLU A 222 -0.16 0.55 0.73
CA GLU A 222 0.96 0.70 -0.22
C GLU A 222 1.09 -0.51 -1.16
N MET A 223 0.73 -1.71 -0.70
CA MET A 223 0.79 -2.92 -1.53
C MET A 223 -0.16 -2.85 -2.72
N VAL A 224 -1.32 -2.21 -2.55
CA VAL A 224 -2.38 -2.22 -3.55
C VAL A 224 -1.97 -1.58 -4.86
N ARG A 225 -0.94 -0.71 -4.82
CA ARG A 225 -0.38 -0.02 -5.99
C ARG A 225 0.78 -0.78 -6.62
N LYS A 226 1.41 -1.66 -5.86
CA LYS A 226 2.68 -2.29 -6.22
C LYS A 226 2.52 -3.72 -6.71
N ILE A 227 1.47 -4.45 -6.30
CA ILE A 227 1.27 -5.85 -6.67
C ILE A 227 -0.15 -6.17 -7.09
N ALA A 228 -0.28 -7.01 -8.14
CA ALA A 228 -1.58 -7.42 -8.64
C ALA A 228 -2.23 -8.46 -7.70
N PRO A 229 -3.53 -8.30 -7.37
CA PRO A 229 -4.27 -9.34 -6.66
C PRO A 229 -4.52 -10.54 -7.59
N LEU A 230 -4.62 -11.73 -6.99
CA LEU A 230 -4.97 -12.97 -7.68
C LEU A 230 -6.43 -12.99 -8.10
N PHE A 231 -7.32 -12.61 -7.19
CA PHE A 231 -8.73 -12.44 -7.49
C PHE A 231 -9.43 -11.60 -6.40
N PHE A 232 -10.64 -11.17 -6.71
CA PHE A 232 -11.56 -10.53 -5.77
C PHE A 232 -12.70 -11.49 -5.43
N GLU A 233 -13.00 -11.61 -4.13
CA GLU A 233 -14.15 -12.32 -3.63
C GLU A 233 -15.23 -11.34 -3.19
N SER A 234 -16.43 -11.51 -3.75
CA SER A 234 -17.61 -10.73 -3.42
C SER A 234 -18.11 -11.00 -1.99
N GLY A 235 -18.60 -9.93 -1.34
CA GLY A 235 -19.23 -10.02 -0.02
C GLY A 235 -20.60 -10.72 -0.02
N SER A 236 -21.32 -10.74 -1.15
CA SER A 236 -22.68 -11.32 -1.23
C SER A 236 -22.73 -12.83 -1.05
N GLY A 237 -21.61 -13.52 -1.32
CA GLY A 237 -21.49 -14.96 -1.13
C GLY A 237 -21.24 -15.39 0.31
N ILE A 238 -21.08 -14.46 1.26
CA ILE A 238 -20.63 -14.76 2.63
C ILE A 238 -21.80 -14.73 3.61
N VAL A 239 -22.18 -15.92 4.05
CA VAL A 239 -23.18 -16.15 5.08
C VAL A 239 -22.53 -16.09 6.46
N TYR A 240 -23.14 -15.31 7.35
CA TYR A 240 -22.78 -15.24 8.76
C TYR A 240 -23.89 -15.86 9.63
N ALA A 241 -23.53 -16.75 10.54
CA ALA A 241 -24.47 -17.31 11.51
C ALA A 241 -25.07 -16.22 12.45
N PRO A 242 -26.30 -16.41 12.96
CA PRO A 242 -26.86 -15.55 14.00
C PRO A 242 -25.93 -15.44 15.24
N PRO A 243 -25.83 -14.27 15.90
CA PRO A 243 -26.52 -13.01 15.64
C PRO A 243 -25.70 -12.05 14.74
N TYR A 244 -24.86 -12.55 13.84
CA TYR A 244 -23.93 -11.73 13.03
C TYR A 244 -24.43 -11.47 11.59
N GLN A 245 -25.72 -11.68 11.32
CA GLN A 245 -26.32 -11.52 9.99
C GLN A 245 -26.27 -10.08 9.44
N GLN A 246 -25.94 -9.10 10.29
CA GLN A 246 -25.69 -7.69 9.96
C GLN A 246 -24.24 -7.37 9.57
N VAL A 247 -23.30 -8.29 9.81
CA VAL A 247 -21.89 -8.14 9.43
C VAL A 247 -21.63 -8.12 7.90
N PRO A 248 -22.41 -8.79 7.02
CA PRO A 248 -22.18 -8.77 5.57
C PRO A 248 -22.14 -7.36 4.97
N TYR A 249 -22.97 -6.44 5.47
CA TYR A 249 -23.17 -5.12 4.87
C TYR A 249 -21.97 -4.17 5.01
N ILE A 250 -21.00 -4.51 5.85
CA ILE A 250 -19.78 -3.71 6.07
C ILE A 250 -18.62 -4.22 5.21
N ARG A 251 -18.68 -5.48 4.75
CA ARG A 251 -17.57 -6.11 4.03
C ARG A 251 -17.93 -6.25 2.56
N MET A 252 -17.52 -5.26 1.76
CA MET A 252 -17.67 -5.22 0.30
C MET A 252 -17.08 -6.47 -0.39
N GLY A 253 -16.10 -7.11 0.23
CA GLY A 253 -15.44 -8.29 -0.31
C GLY A 253 -14.01 -8.38 0.20
N TYR A 254 -13.23 -9.26 -0.43
CA TYR A 254 -11.83 -9.49 -0.06
C TYR A 254 -10.95 -9.59 -1.29
N TRP A 255 -9.74 -9.05 -1.17
CA TRP A 255 -8.67 -9.27 -2.13
C TRP A 255 -7.80 -10.41 -1.66
N TYR A 256 -7.45 -11.28 -2.61
CA TYR A 256 -6.59 -12.42 -2.39
C TYR A 256 -5.29 -12.24 -3.16
N TYR A 257 -4.19 -12.57 -2.51
CA TYR A 257 -2.84 -12.48 -3.06
C TYR A 257 -2.15 -13.83 -2.89
N GLN A 258 -1.45 -14.25 -3.95
CA GLN A 258 -0.58 -15.41 -3.86
C GLN A 258 0.74 -15.02 -3.19
N GLY A 259 1.25 -15.88 -2.33
CA GLY A 259 2.51 -15.60 -1.64
C GLY A 259 3.11 -16.78 -0.92
N TYR A 260 4.08 -16.47 -0.06
CA TYR A 260 4.81 -17.38 0.80
C TYR A 260 5.01 -16.73 2.17
N LEU A 261 5.07 -17.55 3.20
CA LEU A 261 5.54 -17.14 4.51
C LEU A 261 6.86 -17.81 4.81
N GLN A 262 7.79 -17.06 5.40
CA GLN A 262 9.07 -17.54 5.87
C GLN A 262 9.28 -17.26 7.36
N TYR A 263 9.81 -18.28 8.05
CA TYR A 263 10.22 -18.20 9.43
C TYR A 263 11.38 -19.18 9.69
N GLN A 264 12.47 -18.67 10.25
CA GLN A 264 13.65 -19.46 10.62
C GLN A 264 14.17 -20.34 9.47
N GLY A 265 14.28 -19.77 8.26
CA GLY A 265 14.75 -20.49 7.06
C GLY A 265 13.77 -21.52 6.47
N ARG A 266 12.60 -21.69 7.07
CA ARG A 266 11.51 -22.50 6.50
C ARG A 266 10.54 -21.59 5.78
N HIS A 267 10.00 -22.07 4.66
CA HIS A 267 9.01 -21.33 3.90
C HIS A 267 7.85 -22.25 3.46
N ALA A 268 6.69 -21.64 3.25
CA ALA A 268 5.49 -22.34 2.82
C ALA A 268 4.66 -21.44 1.89
N PRO A 269 4.09 -21.99 0.80
CA PRO A 269 3.18 -21.24 -0.06
C PRO A 269 1.88 -20.96 0.69
N VAL A 270 1.36 -19.75 0.51
CA VAL A 270 0.15 -19.29 1.15
C VAL A 270 -0.71 -18.45 0.22
N LEU A 271 -1.97 -18.30 0.62
CA LEU A 271 -2.88 -17.32 0.06
C LEU A 271 -3.19 -16.30 1.16
N ILE A 272 -2.87 -15.04 0.90
CA ILE A 272 -3.06 -13.93 1.83
C ILE A 272 -4.31 -13.16 1.43
N ARG A 273 -5.21 -12.97 2.40
CA ARG A 273 -6.49 -12.28 2.23
C ARG A 273 -6.50 -10.98 3.03
N ARG A 274 -7.03 -9.92 2.41
CA ARG A 274 -7.35 -8.64 3.06
C ARG A 274 -8.79 -8.22 2.72
N ALA A 275 -9.45 -7.49 3.62
CA ALA A 275 -10.75 -6.89 3.32
C ALA A 275 -10.61 -5.78 2.25
N ALA A 276 -11.60 -5.62 1.37
CA ALA A 276 -11.55 -4.64 0.28
C ALA A 276 -11.26 -3.22 0.78
N VAL A 277 -11.99 -2.81 1.81
CA VAL A 277 -11.76 -1.59 2.57
C VAL A 277 -11.21 -2.01 3.94
N PRO A 278 -9.88 -1.90 4.17
CA PRO A 278 -9.29 -2.31 5.43
C PRO A 278 -9.70 -1.35 6.55
N SER A 279 -9.83 -1.88 7.77
CA SER A 279 -9.93 -1.04 8.96
C SER A 279 -8.53 -0.70 9.48
N GLN A 280 -8.40 0.29 10.36
CA GLN A 280 -7.12 0.70 10.96
C GLN A 280 -6.34 -0.43 11.70
N ALA A 281 -6.96 -1.60 11.91
CA ALA A 281 -6.37 -2.72 12.64
C ALA A 281 -5.75 -3.80 11.75
N ASP A 282 -5.49 -3.53 10.47
CA ASP A 282 -4.68 -4.30 9.49
C ASP A 282 -4.35 -5.75 9.87
N VAL A 283 -5.39 -6.59 9.84
CA VAL A 283 -5.26 -8.04 9.99
C VAL A 283 -5.28 -8.67 8.60
N LEU A 284 -4.21 -9.39 8.26
CA LEU A 284 -4.14 -10.26 7.10
C LEU A 284 -4.52 -11.68 7.52
N GLU A 285 -5.44 -12.29 6.78
CA GLU A 285 -5.82 -13.68 7.00
C GLU A 285 -5.05 -14.57 6.03
N VAL A 286 -4.48 -15.66 6.53
CA VAL A 286 -3.61 -16.52 5.72
C VAL A 286 -4.15 -17.94 5.67
N PHE A 287 -4.21 -18.47 4.45
CA PHE A 287 -4.63 -19.82 4.12
C PHE A 287 -3.45 -20.60 3.54
N ALA A 288 -3.39 -21.89 3.85
CA ALA A 288 -2.43 -22.83 3.32
C ALA A 288 -3.08 -24.20 3.09
N GLU A 289 -2.46 -25.02 2.24
CA GLU A 289 -2.93 -26.39 1.97
C GLU A 289 -2.80 -27.30 3.20
N GLN A 290 -1.82 -27.03 4.07
CA GLN A 290 -1.48 -27.79 5.27
C GLN A 290 -1.35 -26.89 6.51
N ASN A 291 -1.19 -27.51 7.69
CA ASN A 291 -1.02 -26.78 8.94
C ASN A 291 0.28 -25.96 8.98
N LEU A 292 0.14 -24.67 8.72
CA LEU A 292 1.25 -23.75 8.61
C LEU A 292 2.05 -23.61 9.91
N ARG A 293 1.38 -23.68 11.08
CA ARG A 293 2.08 -23.60 12.38
C ARG A 293 3.02 -24.76 12.59
N GLN A 294 2.57 -25.98 12.26
CA GLN A 294 3.41 -27.16 12.35
C GLN A 294 4.52 -27.15 11.29
N GLN A 295 4.18 -26.78 10.05
CA GLN A 295 5.13 -26.75 8.92
C GLN A 295 6.29 -25.78 9.18
N LEU A 296 5.97 -24.56 9.61
CA LEU A 296 6.94 -23.50 9.85
C LEU A 296 7.46 -23.45 11.30
N GLN A 297 6.95 -24.30 12.21
CA GLN A 297 7.26 -24.26 13.64
C GLN A 297 7.00 -22.87 14.26
N LEU A 298 5.83 -22.30 13.94
CA LEU A 298 5.46 -20.95 14.36
C LEU A 298 4.90 -20.90 15.77
N GLU A 299 5.48 -20.01 16.56
CA GLU A 299 4.99 -19.62 17.88
C GLU A 299 4.09 -18.37 17.78
N ASP A 300 3.30 -18.11 18.82
CA ASP A 300 2.53 -16.88 18.90
C ASP A 300 3.42 -15.66 19.15
N GLY A 301 3.14 -14.56 18.46
CA GLY A 301 3.99 -13.38 18.47
C GLY A 301 5.23 -13.50 17.58
N ALA A 302 5.46 -14.64 16.92
CA ALA A 302 6.55 -14.80 15.96
C ALA A 302 6.44 -13.75 14.85
N GLU A 303 7.57 -13.15 14.49
CA GLU A 303 7.64 -12.25 13.34
C GLU A 303 8.09 -13.04 12.12
N VAL A 304 7.28 -12.96 11.07
CA VAL A 304 7.44 -13.72 9.84
C VAL A 304 7.65 -12.77 8.68
N LEU A 305 8.39 -13.25 7.67
CA LEU A 305 8.50 -12.58 6.39
C LEU A 305 7.36 -13.07 5.48
N CYS A 306 6.62 -12.13 4.92
CA CYS A 306 5.59 -12.34 3.92
C CYS A 306 6.14 -11.94 2.56
N TYR A 307 6.07 -12.85 1.60
CA TYR A 307 6.43 -12.59 0.22
C TYR A 307 5.18 -12.77 -0.64
N LEU A 308 4.76 -11.74 -1.35
CA LEU A 308 3.66 -11.79 -2.30
C LEU A 308 4.19 -11.76 -3.73
N ARG A 309 3.42 -12.35 -4.65
CA ARG A 309 3.73 -12.33 -6.08
C ARG A 309 2.50 -11.98 -6.93
N SER A 310 2.73 -11.24 -8.01
CA SER A 310 1.72 -10.97 -9.03
C SER A 310 1.35 -12.27 -9.77
N PRO A 311 0.07 -12.49 -10.13
CA PRO A 311 -0.33 -13.66 -10.91
C PRO A 311 0.36 -13.71 -12.27
N GLY A 312 0.77 -14.90 -12.68
CA GLY A 312 1.39 -15.11 -14.00
C GLY A 312 2.80 -14.56 -14.15
N SER A 313 3.42 -14.00 -13.09
CA SER A 313 4.87 -13.76 -13.10
C SER A 313 5.58 -15.10 -13.35
N GLU A 314 6.66 -15.08 -14.14
CA GLU A 314 7.50 -16.28 -14.30
C GLU A 314 7.89 -16.82 -12.92
N ALA A 315 8.04 -18.13 -12.81
CA ALA A 315 8.58 -18.70 -11.58
C ALA A 315 9.97 -18.10 -11.37
N GLU A 316 10.09 -17.21 -10.38
CA GLU A 316 11.40 -16.74 -9.95
C GLU A 316 12.28 -17.96 -9.72
N ASP A 317 13.50 -17.92 -10.25
CA ASP A 317 14.50 -18.93 -9.93
C ASP A 317 14.58 -19.05 -8.40
N ASP A 318 14.51 -20.29 -7.91
CA ASP A 318 14.53 -20.57 -6.47
C ASP A 318 15.75 -19.90 -5.82
N THR A 319 16.88 -19.79 -6.55
CA THR A 319 18.09 -19.13 -6.06
C THR A 319 17.94 -17.61 -5.88
N TRP A 320 17.18 -16.93 -6.74
CA TRP A 320 16.92 -15.49 -6.61
C TRP A 320 15.91 -15.21 -5.52
N ARG A 321 14.85 -16.03 -5.44
CA ARG A 321 13.87 -15.94 -4.35
C ARG A 321 14.56 -16.08 -2.99
N ASP A 322 15.41 -17.11 -2.84
CA ASP A 322 16.15 -17.34 -1.60
C ASP A 322 17.14 -16.20 -1.29
N CYS A 323 17.76 -15.63 -2.32
CA CYS A 323 18.58 -14.42 -2.17
C CYS A 323 17.75 -13.25 -1.62
N LYS A 324 16.62 -12.91 -2.25
CA LYS A 324 15.74 -11.81 -1.79
C LYS A 324 15.20 -12.06 -0.39
N LEU A 325 14.82 -13.29 -0.06
CA LEU A 325 14.39 -13.66 1.29
C LEU A 325 15.49 -13.36 2.31
N GLY A 326 16.74 -13.74 2.00
CA GLY A 326 17.90 -13.40 2.82
C GLY A 326 18.17 -11.89 2.92
N VAL A 327 18.02 -11.14 1.82
CA VAL A 327 18.14 -9.67 1.80
C VAL A 327 17.15 -9.05 2.79
N TYR A 328 15.87 -9.45 2.73
CA TYR A 328 14.86 -8.90 3.61
C TYR A 328 14.99 -9.40 5.05
N GLU A 329 15.43 -10.63 5.30
CA GLU A 329 15.78 -11.09 6.65
C GLU A 329 16.88 -10.21 7.27
N ASP A 330 17.98 -9.97 6.54
CA ASP A 330 19.07 -9.11 6.99
C ASP A 330 18.60 -7.67 7.21
N PHE A 331 17.86 -7.11 6.25
CA PHE A 331 17.30 -5.76 6.31
C PHE A 331 16.42 -5.54 7.54
N PHE A 332 15.60 -6.54 7.86
CA PHE A 332 14.66 -6.46 8.96
C PHE A 332 15.25 -6.84 10.33
N SER A 333 16.43 -7.46 10.36
CA SER A 333 17.09 -7.86 11.61
C SER A 333 17.48 -6.68 12.51
N GLN A 334 17.63 -5.47 11.95
CA GLN A 334 17.95 -4.25 12.70
C GLN A 334 16.75 -3.32 12.83
N SER A 335 16.61 -2.70 14.01
CA SER A 335 15.45 -1.88 14.39
C SER A 335 15.51 -0.43 13.90
N GLN A 336 16.63 0.02 13.31
CA GLN A 336 16.79 1.35 12.72
C GLN A 336 17.13 1.20 11.25
N VAL A 337 16.12 1.30 10.39
CA VAL A 337 16.33 1.18 8.95
C VAL A 337 15.89 2.44 8.26
N PHE A 338 16.80 3.01 7.47
CA PHE A 338 16.57 4.17 6.62
C PHE A 338 15.43 3.88 5.64
N GLY A 339 14.36 4.66 5.71
CA GLY A 339 13.18 4.54 4.87
C GLY A 339 11.94 4.96 5.65
N ALA A 340 11.22 5.99 5.18
CA ALA A 340 10.05 6.53 5.88
C ALA A 340 8.97 5.46 6.17
N ASN A 341 8.97 4.36 5.41
CA ASN A 341 7.95 3.31 5.41
C ASN A 341 8.50 1.88 5.60
N LYS A 342 9.71 1.69 6.15
CA LYS A 342 10.37 0.37 6.29
C LYS A 342 10.62 -0.37 4.97
N GLU A 343 11.02 0.38 3.94
CA GLU A 343 11.36 -0.14 2.60
C GLU A 343 12.86 0.03 2.36
N LEU A 344 13.44 -0.77 1.44
CA LEU A 344 14.85 -0.62 1.07
C LEU A 344 15.11 0.78 0.52
N TYR A 345 16.22 1.40 0.95
CA TYR A 345 16.62 2.72 0.46
C TYR A 345 16.98 2.67 -1.02
N GLN A 346 17.79 1.69 -1.45
CA GLN A 346 18.07 1.42 -2.86
C GLN A 346 17.17 0.30 -3.39
N GLY A 347 16.74 0.42 -4.64
CA GLY A 347 16.11 -0.66 -5.40
C GLY A 347 16.87 -0.92 -6.70
N HIS A 348 16.53 -2.00 -7.39
CA HIS A 348 17.09 -2.34 -8.70
C HIS A 348 16.01 -2.81 -9.68
N GLU A 349 15.75 -1.99 -10.69
CA GLU A 349 14.67 -2.18 -11.66
C GLU A 349 14.89 -3.43 -12.51
N GLY A 350 16.14 -3.72 -12.85
CA GLY A 350 16.50 -4.91 -13.63
C GLY A 350 16.47 -6.23 -12.84
N TRP A 351 16.41 -6.18 -11.50
CA TRP A 351 16.44 -7.38 -10.66
C TRP A 351 15.08 -7.68 -10.00
N ASP A 352 14.07 -6.84 -10.22
CA ASP A 352 12.83 -6.84 -9.41
C ASP A 352 13.14 -6.83 -7.91
N LEU A 353 14.04 -5.93 -7.49
CA LEU A 353 14.33 -5.64 -6.09
C LEU A 353 13.74 -4.27 -5.73
N PRO A 354 12.55 -4.21 -5.08
CA PRO A 354 11.89 -2.95 -4.77
C PRO A 354 12.69 -2.11 -3.78
N GLY A 355 12.82 -0.82 -4.07
CA GLY A 355 13.39 0.17 -3.16
C GLY A 355 13.02 1.58 -3.57
N VAL A 356 13.12 2.53 -2.64
CA VAL A 356 12.64 3.90 -2.88
C VAL A 356 13.53 4.70 -3.83
N ARG A 357 14.81 4.32 -3.97
CA ARG A 357 15.74 4.93 -4.93
C ARG A 357 16.15 3.95 -6.04
N PRO A 358 15.58 4.04 -7.24
CA PRO A 358 15.94 3.20 -8.38
C PRO A 358 17.42 3.34 -8.76
N THR A 359 18.10 2.25 -9.12
CA THR A 359 19.54 2.25 -9.40
C THR A 359 19.82 2.63 -10.85
N LEU A 360 19.16 1.99 -11.82
CA LEU A 360 19.43 2.23 -13.24
C LEU A 360 19.03 3.66 -13.64
N LEU A 361 17.91 4.17 -13.12
CA LEU A 361 17.51 5.57 -13.30
C LEU A 361 18.60 6.55 -12.82
N ARG A 362 19.19 6.31 -11.64
CA ARG A 362 20.23 7.19 -11.10
C ARG A 362 21.49 7.14 -11.95
N MET A 363 21.92 5.95 -12.38
CA MET A 363 23.09 5.80 -13.27
C MET A 363 22.91 6.58 -14.58
N GLU A 364 21.74 6.48 -15.20
CA GLU A 364 21.40 7.27 -16.40
C GLU A 364 21.45 8.78 -16.11
N ARG A 365 20.86 9.22 -14.99
CA ARG A 365 20.82 10.65 -14.63
C ARG A 365 22.20 11.25 -14.43
N TYR A 366 23.13 10.50 -13.84
CA TYR A 366 24.51 10.94 -13.67
C TYR A 366 25.35 10.81 -14.94
N ALA A 367 24.84 10.18 -16.01
CA ALA A 367 25.54 9.88 -17.25
C ALA A 367 26.86 9.11 -17.02
N LEU A 368 26.82 8.11 -16.12
CA LEU A 368 28.03 7.40 -15.66
C LEU A 368 28.83 6.75 -16.78
N GLU A 369 28.19 6.34 -17.88
CA GLU A 369 28.86 5.73 -19.02
C GLU A 369 29.93 6.66 -19.66
N LYS A 370 29.89 7.96 -19.36
CA LYS A 370 30.88 8.94 -19.83
C LYS A 370 32.09 9.06 -18.91
N TRP A 371 31.98 8.58 -17.68
CA TRP A 371 32.95 8.84 -16.60
C TRP A 371 33.68 7.59 -16.13
N LEU A 372 33.26 6.41 -16.59
CA LEU A 372 33.83 5.11 -16.21
C LEU A 372 34.65 4.50 -17.36
N SER A 373 35.71 3.80 -16.99
CA SER A 373 36.59 3.02 -17.86
C SER A 373 36.82 1.62 -17.27
N PRO A 374 37.00 0.57 -18.11
CA PRO A 374 37.32 -0.79 -17.66
C PRO A 374 38.59 -0.94 -16.82
N THR A 375 39.43 0.09 -16.76
CA THR A 375 40.67 0.11 -15.97
C THR A 375 40.52 0.85 -14.64
N ASP A 376 39.35 1.43 -14.37
CA ASP A 376 39.18 2.32 -13.22
C ASP A 376 39.09 1.53 -11.92
N ARG A 377 39.72 2.10 -10.89
CA ARG A 377 39.51 1.71 -9.50
C ARG A 377 38.47 2.64 -8.87
N VAL A 378 37.33 2.10 -8.46
CA VAL A 378 36.19 2.90 -7.96
C VAL A 378 36.07 2.79 -6.44
N LEU A 379 35.86 3.93 -5.78
CA LEU A 379 35.46 4.02 -4.37
C LEU A 379 34.03 4.54 -4.26
N ASP A 380 33.20 3.87 -3.47
CA ASP A 380 31.85 4.33 -3.13
C ASP A 380 31.69 4.53 -1.62
N ILE A 381 31.42 5.78 -1.26
CA ILE A 381 31.31 6.25 0.12
C ILE A 381 29.85 6.15 0.55
N GLY A 382 29.54 5.21 1.45
CA GLY A 382 28.17 4.94 1.89
C GLY A 382 27.40 4.10 0.86
N CYS A 383 27.95 2.94 0.50
CA CYS A 383 27.45 2.11 -0.60
C CYS A 383 26.09 1.47 -0.35
N ASN A 384 25.58 1.54 0.88
CA ASN A 384 24.30 0.97 1.30
C ASN A 384 24.26 -0.54 0.99
N ILE A 385 23.16 -1.06 0.41
CA ILE A 385 23.02 -2.46 0.01
C ILE A 385 23.78 -2.82 -1.27
N GLY A 386 24.61 -1.94 -1.83
CA GLY A 386 25.53 -2.27 -2.91
C GLY A 386 24.93 -2.44 -4.31
N CYS A 387 23.62 -2.21 -4.52
CA CYS A 387 22.99 -2.34 -5.85
C CYS A 387 23.73 -1.52 -6.91
N PHE A 388 24.03 -0.26 -6.59
CA PHE A 388 24.76 0.65 -7.47
C PHE A 388 26.18 0.16 -7.76
N GLY A 389 26.86 -0.40 -6.75
CA GLY A 389 28.23 -0.88 -6.87
C GLY A 389 28.38 -2.12 -7.73
N ILE A 390 27.45 -3.05 -7.62
CA ILE A 390 27.42 -4.29 -8.40
C ILE A 390 27.22 -3.99 -9.90
N GLU A 391 26.39 -3.01 -10.25
CA GLU A 391 26.24 -2.56 -11.64
C GLU A 391 27.49 -1.85 -12.18
N VAL A 392 28.13 -1.02 -11.35
CA VAL A 392 29.37 -0.33 -11.75
C VAL A 392 30.54 -1.29 -11.89
N ALA A 393 30.68 -2.26 -10.98
CA ALA A 393 31.75 -3.26 -10.98
C ALA A 393 31.83 -4.04 -12.30
N GLN A 394 30.71 -4.23 -13.01
CA GLN A 394 30.70 -4.88 -14.32
C GLN A 394 31.42 -4.09 -15.43
N GLN A 395 31.74 -2.80 -15.20
CA GLN A 395 32.29 -1.88 -16.20
C GLN A 395 33.67 -1.33 -15.85
N VAL A 396 34.25 -1.74 -14.71
CA VAL A 396 35.49 -1.19 -14.16
C VAL A 396 36.42 -2.31 -13.69
N ASP A 397 37.68 -1.99 -13.37
CA ASP A 397 38.66 -2.99 -12.93
C ASP A 397 38.31 -3.52 -11.54
N SER A 398 38.10 -2.62 -10.59
CA SER A 398 37.69 -2.99 -9.23
C SER A 398 36.87 -1.92 -8.54
N TYR A 399 36.01 -2.38 -7.63
CA TYR A 399 35.09 -1.55 -6.86
C TYR A 399 35.28 -1.79 -5.37
N LEU A 400 35.43 -0.72 -4.59
CA LEU A 400 35.39 -0.77 -3.13
C LEU A 400 34.22 0.10 -2.62
N GLY A 401 33.23 -0.55 -2.03
CA GLY A 401 32.14 0.12 -1.33
C GLY A 401 32.28 -0.07 0.17
N PHE A 402 31.89 0.93 0.96
CA PHE A 402 31.78 0.74 2.41
C PHE A 402 30.57 1.47 2.99
N ASP A 403 30.09 0.95 4.12
CA ASP A 403 29.00 1.51 4.91
C ASP A 403 29.28 1.18 6.39
N ASN A 404 28.78 1.99 7.32
CA ASN A 404 28.96 1.74 8.75
C ASN A 404 27.93 0.74 9.32
N ASN A 405 26.96 0.32 8.51
CA ASN A 405 25.97 -0.67 8.88
C ASN A 405 26.30 -2.06 8.33
N ASP A 406 26.66 -2.96 9.25
CA ASP A 406 27.01 -4.34 8.92
C ASP A 406 25.91 -5.10 8.17
N SER A 407 24.63 -4.83 8.45
CA SER A 407 23.54 -5.53 7.77
C SER A 407 23.41 -5.09 6.32
N LEU A 408 23.70 -3.83 5.98
CA LEU A 408 23.71 -3.36 4.60
C LEU A 408 24.84 -4.02 3.81
N ILE A 409 26.01 -4.20 4.44
CA ILE A 409 27.16 -4.87 3.84
C ILE A 409 26.89 -6.37 3.62
N ARG A 410 26.29 -7.08 4.60
CA ARG A 410 25.87 -8.47 4.40
C ARG A 410 24.88 -8.62 3.24
N ILE A 411 23.97 -7.66 3.06
CA ILE A 411 23.06 -7.62 1.91
C ILE A 411 23.85 -7.41 0.61
N ALA A 412 24.78 -6.46 0.59
CA ALA A 412 25.62 -6.19 -0.58
C ALA A 412 26.42 -7.42 -1.02
N ASP A 413 27.07 -8.10 -0.07
CA ASP A 413 27.81 -9.35 -0.33
C ASP A 413 26.89 -10.45 -0.89
N ARG A 414 25.69 -10.59 -0.33
CA ARG A 414 24.70 -11.56 -0.79
C ARG A 414 24.25 -11.28 -2.22
N LEU A 415 23.98 -10.02 -2.55
CA LEU A 415 23.60 -9.60 -3.90
C LEU A 415 24.77 -9.84 -4.88
N ALA A 416 25.99 -9.44 -4.52
CA ALA A 416 27.17 -9.64 -5.36
C ALA A 416 27.45 -11.12 -5.64
N GLN A 417 27.33 -11.99 -4.62
CA GLN A 417 27.46 -13.44 -4.76
C GLN A 417 26.40 -14.02 -5.70
N HIS A 418 25.14 -13.59 -5.56
CA HIS A 418 24.05 -14.07 -6.41
C HIS A 418 24.26 -13.66 -7.87
N HIS A 419 24.64 -12.39 -8.12
CA HIS A 419 24.92 -11.87 -9.45
C HIS A 419 26.30 -12.26 -9.99
N LYS A 420 27.12 -12.98 -9.21
CA LYS A 420 28.46 -13.48 -9.56
C LYS A 420 29.42 -12.35 -9.96
N VAL A 421 29.36 -11.24 -9.23
CA VAL A 421 30.27 -10.10 -9.41
C VAL A 421 31.40 -10.21 -8.40
N GLU A 422 32.59 -10.55 -8.88
CA GLU A 422 33.74 -10.89 -8.03
C GLU A 422 34.73 -9.74 -7.82
N ASN A 423 34.68 -8.70 -8.67
CA ASN A 423 35.58 -7.56 -8.61
C ASN A 423 35.04 -6.39 -7.77
N CYS A 424 34.07 -6.65 -6.90
CA CYS A 424 33.61 -5.72 -5.88
C CYS A 424 33.93 -6.21 -4.47
N GLU A 425 34.38 -5.30 -3.62
CA GLU A 425 34.59 -5.51 -2.20
C GLU A 425 33.66 -4.58 -1.40
N PHE A 426 32.94 -5.13 -0.43
CA PHE A 426 32.11 -4.38 0.50
C PHE A 426 32.66 -4.48 1.91
N ARG A 427 32.76 -3.35 2.62
CA ARG A 427 33.33 -3.29 3.98
C ARG A 427 32.40 -2.60 4.97
N THR A 428 32.27 -3.21 6.15
CA THR A 428 31.67 -2.55 7.32
C THR A 428 32.72 -1.67 7.98
N CYS A 429 32.71 -0.36 7.74
CA CYS A 429 33.61 0.59 8.41
C CYS A 429 33.09 2.03 8.39
N THR A 430 33.69 2.91 9.19
CA THR A 430 33.44 4.36 9.08
C THR A 430 34.34 4.99 8.02
N TYR A 431 34.01 6.22 7.59
CA TYR A 431 34.84 6.96 6.64
C TYR A 431 36.28 7.15 7.14
N GLU A 432 36.46 7.35 8.44
CA GLU A 432 37.80 7.56 9.01
C GLU A 432 38.56 6.25 9.16
N ASP A 433 37.88 5.13 9.41
CA ASP A 433 38.52 3.80 9.38
C ASP A 433 39.03 3.47 7.98
N LEU A 434 38.23 3.73 6.93
CA LEU A 434 38.65 3.56 5.54
C LEU A 434 39.91 4.39 5.25
N ARG A 435 39.93 5.66 5.64
CA ARG A 435 41.07 6.53 5.39
C ARG A 435 42.32 6.09 6.16
N ALA A 436 42.15 5.65 7.40
CA ALA A 436 43.24 5.14 8.23
C ALA A 436 43.83 3.83 7.68
N SER A 437 43.09 3.07 6.87
CA SER A 437 43.59 1.84 6.25
C SER A 437 44.48 2.09 5.01
N GLU A 438 44.72 3.34 4.63
CA GLU A 438 45.53 3.74 3.46
C GLU A 438 45.19 2.92 2.18
N PRO A 439 43.95 3.01 1.66
CA PRO A 439 43.43 2.10 0.63
C PRO A 439 44.07 2.28 -0.78
N GLY A 440 45.06 3.17 -0.90
CA GLY A 440 45.60 3.65 -2.15
C GLY A 440 44.71 4.69 -2.83
N LEU A 441 45.03 5.01 -4.07
CA LEU A 441 44.26 5.96 -4.88
C LEU A 441 43.17 5.25 -5.70
N PHE A 442 42.15 6.01 -6.04
CA PHE A 442 41.01 5.62 -6.88
C PHE A 442 40.91 6.54 -8.09
N ASP A 443 40.42 6.03 -9.21
CA ASP A 443 40.20 6.80 -10.43
C ASP A 443 38.83 7.48 -10.42
N VAL A 444 37.85 6.88 -9.73
CA VAL A 444 36.51 7.42 -9.57
C VAL A 444 36.06 7.28 -8.12
N ILE A 445 35.49 8.35 -7.57
CA ILE A 445 34.86 8.35 -6.24
C ILE A 445 33.39 8.74 -6.35
N PHE A 446 32.52 7.95 -5.75
CA PHE A 446 31.11 8.25 -5.54
C PHE A 446 30.86 8.72 -4.10
N SER A 447 30.05 9.78 -3.98
CA SER A 447 29.62 10.38 -2.72
C SER A 447 28.15 10.75 -2.82
N PHE A 448 27.25 9.77 -2.68
CA PHE A 448 25.82 9.97 -2.93
C PHE A 448 25.04 10.23 -1.65
N ALA A 449 24.57 11.47 -1.46
CA ALA A 449 23.80 11.91 -0.28
C ALA A 449 24.49 11.63 1.07
N VAL A 450 25.80 11.32 1.06
CA VAL A 450 26.55 10.85 2.23
C VAL A 450 27.27 11.97 2.97
N HIS A 451 27.68 13.02 2.27
CA HIS A 451 28.58 14.06 2.81
C HIS A 451 28.01 14.79 4.03
N VAL A 452 26.68 14.91 4.16
CA VAL A 452 26.03 15.47 5.37
C VAL A 452 26.19 14.58 6.61
N TRP A 453 26.49 13.30 6.43
CA TRP A 453 26.68 12.30 7.50
C TRP A 453 28.14 12.05 7.86
N ILE A 454 29.09 12.50 7.03
CA ILE A 454 30.53 12.37 7.28
C ILE A 454 30.99 13.20 8.49
N GLY A 455 30.22 14.23 8.86
CA GLY A 455 30.52 15.06 10.02
C GLY A 455 31.70 16.02 9.83
N LYS A 456 32.07 16.31 8.56
CA LYS A 456 33.14 17.24 8.20
C LYS A 456 32.63 18.47 7.47
N PRO A 457 33.26 19.64 7.64
CA PRO A 457 33.07 20.77 6.74
C PRO A 457 33.39 20.39 5.29
N MET A 458 32.63 20.93 4.34
CA MET A 458 32.82 20.63 2.92
C MET A 458 34.27 20.86 2.41
N PRO A 459 35.00 21.94 2.78
CA PRO A 459 36.38 22.12 2.32
C PRO A 459 37.32 20.97 2.74
N ASP A 460 37.15 20.49 3.98
CA ASP A 460 37.97 19.41 4.54
C ASP A 460 37.59 18.07 3.89
N TYR A 461 36.29 17.86 3.64
CA TYR A 461 35.82 16.67 2.93
C TYR A 461 36.35 16.64 1.48
N VAL A 462 36.31 17.76 0.76
CA VAL A 462 36.86 17.84 -0.61
C VAL A 462 38.38 17.62 -0.61
N ALA A 463 39.10 18.12 0.40
CA ALA A 463 40.53 17.84 0.55
C ALA A 463 40.80 16.34 0.74
N ASP A 464 39.97 15.67 1.57
CA ASP A 464 40.04 14.23 1.77
C ASP A 464 39.78 13.45 0.46
N LEU A 465 38.73 13.84 -0.29
CA LEU A 465 38.41 13.23 -1.59
C LEU A 465 39.57 13.40 -2.58
N LYS A 466 40.20 14.59 -2.63
CA LYS A 466 41.37 14.83 -3.47
C LYS A 466 42.52 13.87 -3.14
N ASN A 467 42.78 13.65 -1.87
CA ASN A 467 43.87 12.77 -1.41
C ASN A 467 43.62 11.29 -1.72
N LEU A 468 42.37 10.89 -1.91
CA LEU A 468 41.98 9.53 -2.29
C LEU A 468 41.89 9.33 -3.81
N LEU A 469 41.93 10.40 -4.60
CA LEU A 469 41.70 10.36 -6.04
C LEU A 469 43.00 10.50 -6.83
N THR A 470 43.16 9.75 -7.93
CA THR A 470 44.27 9.93 -8.87
C THR A 470 44.21 11.30 -9.56
N PRO A 471 45.36 11.87 -9.98
CA PRO A 471 45.39 13.00 -10.90
C PRO A 471 44.56 12.69 -12.16
N GLY A 472 43.63 13.58 -12.53
CA GLY A 472 42.72 13.34 -13.65
C GLY A 472 41.46 12.52 -13.30
N GLY A 473 41.36 11.96 -12.08
CA GLY A 473 40.23 11.17 -11.65
C GLY A 473 38.94 11.97 -11.48
N ILE A 474 37.83 11.24 -11.31
CA ILE A 474 36.47 11.77 -11.27
C ILE A 474 35.86 11.66 -9.87
N VAL A 475 35.11 12.68 -9.45
CA VAL A 475 34.21 12.60 -8.29
C VAL A 475 32.78 12.84 -8.76
N VAL A 476 31.88 11.93 -8.43
CA VAL A 476 30.43 12.15 -8.55
C VAL A 476 29.86 12.36 -7.16
N ILE A 477 29.33 13.54 -6.90
CA ILE A 477 28.77 13.91 -5.60
C ILE A 477 27.29 14.28 -5.74
N GLU A 478 26.46 13.74 -4.86
CA GLU A 478 25.03 14.04 -4.77
C GLU A 478 24.69 14.68 -3.43
N SER A 479 23.77 15.64 -3.48
CA SER A 479 23.17 16.27 -2.32
C SER A 479 22.35 15.27 -1.48
N ASN A 480 22.08 15.60 -0.22
CA ASN A 480 20.90 15.03 0.44
C ASN A 480 19.63 15.75 -0.06
N ASP A 481 18.66 16.09 0.79
CA ASP A 481 17.49 16.87 0.34
C ASP A 481 17.79 18.37 0.33
N MET A 482 17.81 18.98 -0.86
CA MET A 482 18.08 20.41 -1.05
C MET A 482 16.97 21.32 -0.51
N ARG A 483 15.81 20.77 -0.10
CA ARG A 483 14.76 21.55 0.56
C ARG A 483 14.88 21.55 2.08
N MET A 484 15.59 20.57 2.63
CA MET A 484 15.62 20.31 4.07
C MET A 484 17.03 20.45 4.62
N ASN A 485 17.88 19.44 4.43
CA ASN A 485 19.15 19.31 5.13
C ASN A 485 20.39 19.58 4.27
N ASP A 486 20.21 19.94 2.99
CA ASP A 486 21.30 20.29 2.09
C ASP A 486 20.98 21.48 1.17
N THR A 487 20.35 22.51 1.74
CA THR A 487 19.84 23.69 1.01
C THR A 487 20.91 24.53 0.30
N ARG A 488 22.19 24.33 0.65
CA ARG A 488 23.32 25.06 0.09
C ARG A 488 24.25 24.19 -0.77
N PHE A 489 23.82 22.99 -1.17
CA PHE A 489 24.62 22.04 -1.93
C PHE A 489 25.42 22.68 -3.07
N PHE A 490 24.76 23.28 -4.06
CA PHE A 490 25.43 23.90 -5.21
C PHE A 490 26.36 25.07 -4.82
N ALA A 491 26.01 25.84 -3.80
CA ALA A 491 26.87 26.92 -3.31
C ALA A 491 28.16 26.38 -2.67
N ASN A 492 28.07 25.23 -1.99
CA ASN A 492 29.21 24.56 -1.36
C ASN A 492 30.14 23.90 -2.39
N MET A 493 29.67 23.65 -3.61
CA MET A 493 30.51 23.12 -4.70
C MET A 493 31.66 24.05 -5.10
N ARG A 494 31.65 25.33 -4.67
CA ARG A 494 32.80 26.24 -4.82
C ARG A 494 34.12 25.66 -4.29
N HIS A 495 34.04 24.83 -3.24
CA HIS A 495 35.20 24.24 -2.57
C HIS A 495 35.91 23.19 -3.43
N PHE A 496 35.24 22.59 -4.41
CA PHE A 496 35.90 21.76 -5.43
C PHE A 496 36.84 22.59 -6.31
N TYR A 497 36.40 23.76 -6.76
CA TYR A 497 37.27 24.65 -7.57
C TYR A 497 38.48 25.15 -6.77
N GLU A 498 38.28 25.52 -5.51
CA GLU A 498 39.36 25.95 -4.60
C GLU A 498 40.43 24.87 -4.40
N GLN A 499 40.05 23.60 -4.58
CA GLN A 499 40.92 22.43 -4.45
C GLN A 499 41.40 21.88 -5.80
N GLY A 500 41.22 22.60 -6.91
CA GLY A 500 41.77 22.20 -8.22
C GLY A 500 40.92 21.18 -8.98
N PHE A 501 39.62 21.13 -8.72
CA PHE A 501 38.68 20.37 -9.52
C PHE A 501 37.97 21.25 -10.56
N PHE A 502 37.53 20.62 -11.66
CA PHE A 502 36.74 21.23 -12.71
C PHE A 502 35.39 20.53 -12.85
N LEU A 503 34.31 21.30 -12.91
CA LEU A 503 32.95 20.77 -13.08
C LEU A 503 32.73 20.31 -14.52
N LEU A 504 32.44 19.03 -14.72
CA LEU A 504 32.12 18.44 -16.02
C LEU A 504 30.62 18.42 -16.30
N TYR A 505 29.82 18.10 -15.28
CA TYR A 505 28.38 17.88 -15.43
C TYR A 505 27.68 18.17 -14.10
N GLN A 506 26.46 18.70 -14.15
CA GLN A 506 25.62 18.87 -12.97
C GLN A 506 24.14 18.74 -13.37
N GLY A 507 23.32 18.37 -12.40
CA GLY A 507 21.88 18.25 -12.61
C GLY A 507 21.12 18.16 -11.30
N GLN A 508 19.82 17.89 -11.43
CA GLN A 508 18.92 17.63 -10.32
C GLN A 508 18.09 16.38 -10.62
N LEU A 509 17.63 15.71 -9.57
CA LEU A 509 16.76 14.55 -9.67
C LEU A 509 15.75 14.50 -8.50
N ILE A 510 14.59 13.94 -8.80
CA ILE A 510 13.58 13.51 -7.84
C ILE A 510 13.31 12.05 -8.22
N ASP A 511 13.96 11.13 -7.53
CA ASP A 511 13.95 9.69 -7.83
C ASP A 511 13.09 8.89 -6.86
N ASP A 512 12.96 9.35 -5.62
CA ASP A 512 12.07 8.79 -4.60
C ASP A 512 10.68 9.44 -4.57
N GLY A 513 10.41 10.34 -5.52
CA GLY A 513 9.13 11.06 -5.65
C GLY A 513 8.92 12.19 -4.64
N ILE A 514 9.83 12.40 -3.69
CA ILE A 514 9.65 13.32 -2.56
C ILE A 514 10.79 14.34 -2.47
N HIS A 515 12.04 13.87 -2.40
CA HIS A 515 13.20 14.69 -2.09
C HIS A 515 13.79 15.28 -3.36
N GLN A 516 14.16 16.57 -3.32
CA GLN A 516 14.81 17.23 -4.43
C GLN A 516 16.32 17.19 -4.24
N ARG A 517 17.01 16.44 -5.09
CA ARG A 517 18.47 16.26 -5.00
C ARG A 517 19.18 16.94 -6.16
N GLY A 518 20.36 17.46 -5.90
CA GLY A 518 21.31 17.97 -6.88
C GLY A 518 22.51 17.05 -6.96
N PHE A 519 23.18 17.01 -8.10
CA PHE A 519 24.43 16.25 -8.23
C PHE A 519 25.41 17.00 -9.15
N CYS A 520 26.69 16.71 -8.96
CA CYS A 520 27.79 17.27 -9.72
C CYS A 520 28.83 16.18 -10.03
N VAL A 521 29.45 16.28 -11.20
CA VAL A 521 30.58 15.46 -11.64
C VAL A 521 31.78 16.39 -11.78
N PHE A 522 32.84 16.11 -11.02
CA PHE A 522 34.08 16.87 -11.01
C PHE A 522 35.23 16.04 -11.53
N LYS A 523 36.17 16.69 -12.23
CA LYS A 523 37.46 16.12 -12.59
C LYS A 523 38.58 16.81 -11.83
N ARG A 524 39.46 16.05 -11.21
CA ARG A 524 40.70 16.58 -10.61
C ARG A 524 41.68 16.98 -11.71
N LEU A 525 42.27 18.17 -11.63
CA LEU A 525 43.13 18.69 -12.71
C LEU A 525 44.63 18.37 -12.54
N ASP A 526 45.09 18.14 -11.32
CA ASP A 526 46.51 18.12 -10.95
C ASP A 526 47.04 16.79 -10.40
#